data_AF-A0A158BUQ6-F1
#
_entry.id   AF-A0A158BUQ6-F1
#
_cell.length_a   1.000
_cell.length_b   1.000
_cell.length_c   1.000
_cell.angle_alpha   90.00
_cell.angle_beta   90.00
_cell.angle_gamma   90.00
#
_symmetry.space_group_name_H-M   'P 1'
#
loop_
_entity.id
_entity.type
_entity.pdbx_description
1 polymer ?
#
loop_
_entity_poly.entity_id
_entity_poly.type
_entity_poly.pdbx_seq_one_letter_code
_entity_poly.pdbx_strand_id
1 'polypeptide(L)'
;MSLTVTTIAKLSGVNYQTAKRACDLAGAFDGEVHAELPDEFTYGAGARCYALATIAETRIALFWGGLIAIAAVPVLALVKVLHG
;
A
#
# COMPACT_ATOMS: atom_id res chain seq x y z
N MET A 1 -8.66 -14.62 -3.98
CA MET A 1 -8.42 -13.37 -3.22
C MET A 1 -6.98 -12.95 -3.41
N SER A 2 -6.71 -11.67 -3.68
CA SER A 2 -5.34 -11.17 -3.83
C SER A 2 -4.75 -10.79 -2.47
N LEU A 3 -3.54 -11.27 -2.19
CA LEU A 3 -2.80 -10.92 -0.97
C LEU A 3 -2.51 -9.41 -0.92
N THR A 4 -2.10 -8.82 -2.05
CA THR A 4 -1.84 -7.38 -2.18
C THR A 4 -3.05 -6.55 -1.81
N VAL A 5 -4.22 -6.86 -2.40
CA VAL A 5 -5.48 -6.15 -2.12
C VAL A 5 -5.86 -6.25 -0.64
N THR A 6 -5.70 -7.44 -0.05
CA THR A 6 -6.02 -7.67 1.36
C THR A 6 -5.09 -6.87 2.28
N THR A 7 -3.80 -6.84 1.98
CA THR A 7 -2.81 -6.06 2.74
C THR A 7 -3.10 -4.57 2.64
N ILE A 8 -3.34 -4.05 1.43
CA ILE A 8 -3.66 -2.63 1.21
C ILE A 8 -4.94 -2.24 1.94
N ALA A 9 -5.99 -3.07 1.88
CA ALA A 9 -7.23 -2.84 2.60
C ALA A 9 -6.98 -2.66 4.11
N LYS A 10 -6.19 -3.56 4.70
CA LYS A 10 -5.85 -3.52 6.13
C LYS A 10 -5.01 -2.31 6.50
N LEU A 11 -3.95 -2.01 5.74
CA LEU A 11 -3.06 -0.88 6.01
C LEU A 11 -3.76 0.47 5.85
N SER A 12 -4.72 0.56 4.94
CA SER A 12 -5.44 1.80 4.64
C SER A 12 -6.69 1.99 5.49
N GLY A 13 -7.16 0.95 6.19
CA GLY A 13 -8.39 0.99 6.97
C GLY A 13 -9.66 1.02 6.11
N VAL A 14 -9.64 0.42 4.92
CA VAL A 14 -10.79 0.34 3.99
C VAL A 14 -11.24 -1.10 3.79
N ASN A 15 -12.42 -1.29 3.20
CA ASN A 15 -12.91 -2.63 2.86
C ASN A 15 -12.17 -3.22 1.64
N TYR A 16 -12.27 -4.54 1.45
CA TYR A 16 -11.60 -5.24 0.35
C TYR A 16 -12.05 -4.75 -1.04
N GLN A 17 -13.33 -4.39 -1.21
CA GLN A 17 -13.87 -3.95 -2.50
C GLN A 17 -13.30 -2.58 -2.91
N THR A 18 -13.18 -1.66 -1.95
CA THR A 18 -12.54 -0.35 -2.15
C THR A 18 -11.07 -0.51 -2.51
N ALA A 19 -10.34 -1.40 -1.81
CA ALA A 19 -8.95 -1.68 -2.15
C ALA A 19 -8.79 -2.36 -3.51
N LYS A 20 -9.71 -3.28 -3.86
CA LYS A 20 -9.72 -3.93 -5.16
C LYS A 20 -9.92 -2.91 -6.28
N ARG A 21 -10.90 -2.01 -6.12
CA ARG A 21 -11.15 -0.94 -7.09
C ARG A 21 -9.95 -0.01 -7.22
N ALA A 22 -9.28 0.32 -6.12
CA ALA A 22 -8.05 1.13 -6.16
C ALA A 22 -6.92 0.44 -6.95
N CYS A 23 -6.72 -0.87 -6.78
CA CYS A 23 -5.75 -1.63 -7.58
C CYS A 23 -6.15 -1.73 -9.05
N ASP A 24 -7.42 -2.03 -9.34
CA ASP A 24 -7.92 -2.10 -10.71
C ASP A 24 -7.76 -0.73 -11.41
N LEU A 25 -7.98 0.37 -10.69
CA LEU A 25 -7.78 1.74 -11.19
C LEU A 25 -6.29 2.09 -11.38
N ALA A 26 -5.44 1.73 -10.42
CA ALA A 26 -3.99 1.95 -10.53
C ALA A 26 -3.37 1.20 -11.72
N GLY A 27 -3.83 -0.04 -11.98
CA GLY A 27 -3.43 -0.82 -13.15
C GLY A 27 -3.94 -0.23 -14.46
N ALA A 28 -5.16 0.33 -14.47
CA ALA A 28 -5.70 0.97 -15.68
C ALA A 28 -4.92 2.22 -16.11
N PHE A 29 -4.24 2.89 -15.17
CA PHE A 29 -3.45 4.09 -15.46
C PHE A 29 -1.97 3.83 -15.75
N ASP A 30 -1.47 2.59 -15.66
CA ASP A 30 -0.06 2.23 -15.94
C ASP A 30 0.99 3.15 -15.26
N GLY A 31 0.64 3.75 -14.12
CA GLY A 31 1.50 4.69 -13.39
C GLY A 31 1.38 6.15 -13.79
N GLU A 32 0.36 6.53 -14.57
CA GLU A 32 0.06 7.91 -14.91
C GLU A 32 -0.63 8.61 -13.72
N VAL A 33 0.16 9.42 -12.99
CA VAL A 33 -0.23 10.02 -11.70
C VAL A 33 -1.20 11.20 -11.84
N HIS A 34 -1.37 11.73 -13.06
CA HIS A 34 -2.16 12.94 -13.33
C HIS A 34 -3.58 12.67 -13.84
N ALA A 35 -4.01 11.41 -13.88
CA ALA A 35 -5.38 11.09 -14.26
C ALA A 35 -6.39 11.56 -13.19
N GLU A 36 -7.55 12.01 -13.65
CA GLU A 36 -8.62 12.49 -12.77
C GLU A 36 -9.09 11.34 -11.87
N LEU A 37 -8.87 11.52 -10.56
CA LEU A 37 -9.15 10.51 -9.54
C LEU A 37 -10.60 10.64 -9.06
N PRO A 38 -11.33 9.52 -8.91
CA PRO A 38 -12.64 9.54 -8.26
C PRO A 38 -12.54 10.15 -6.86
N ASP A 39 -13.54 10.96 -6.46
CA ASP A 39 -13.54 11.67 -5.16
C ASP A 39 -13.31 10.76 -3.95
N GLU A 40 -13.74 9.49 -4.05
CA GLU A 40 -13.53 8.46 -3.04
C GLU A 40 -12.04 8.15 -2.75
N PHE A 41 -11.13 8.50 -3.66
CA PHE A 41 -9.69 8.31 -3.54
C PHE A 41 -8.91 9.64 -3.43
N THR A 42 -9.59 10.78 -3.42
CA THR A 42 -8.91 12.09 -3.31
C THR A 42 -8.50 12.40 -1.87
N TYR A 43 -9.28 11.98 -0.88
CA TYR A 43 -9.03 12.30 0.53
C TYR A 43 -9.18 11.09 1.47
N GLY A 44 -8.57 11.22 2.66
CA GLY A 44 -8.78 10.28 3.78
C GLY A 44 -8.19 8.89 3.56
N ALA A 45 -8.92 7.86 4.00
CA ALA A 45 -8.50 6.46 3.93
C ALA A 45 -8.42 5.95 2.47
N GLY A 46 -9.30 6.45 1.59
CA GLY A 46 -9.27 6.14 0.16
C GLY A 46 -8.00 6.65 -0.52
N ALA A 47 -7.56 7.87 -0.23
CA ALA A 47 -6.31 8.40 -0.77
C ALA A 47 -5.08 7.56 -0.43
N ARG A 48 -4.99 7.09 0.83
CA ARG A 48 -3.91 6.18 1.27
C ARG A 48 -4.00 4.84 0.54
N CYS A 49 -5.20 4.32 0.37
CA CYS A 49 -5.45 3.08 -0.34
C CYS A 49 -4.99 3.17 -1.79
N TYR A 50 -5.34 4.25 -2.48
CA TYR A 50 -4.94 4.47 -3.87
C TYR A 50 -3.42 4.68 -3.99
N ALA A 51 -2.80 5.44 -3.10
CA ALA A 51 -1.34 5.60 -3.08
C ALA A 51 -0.60 4.26 -2.87
N LEU A 52 -1.10 3.40 -1.98
CA LEU A 52 -0.51 2.07 -1.80
C LEU A 52 -0.74 1.16 -3.01
N ALA A 53 -1.91 1.26 -3.66
CA ALA A 53 -2.22 0.52 -4.88
C ALA A 53 -1.31 0.91 -6.04
N THR A 54 -1.06 2.21 -6.26
CA THR A 54 -0.15 2.67 -7.33
C THR A 54 1.29 2.26 -7.08
N ILE A 55 1.78 2.29 -5.83
CA ILE A 55 3.11 1.79 -5.49
C ILE A 55 3.18 0.27 -5.70
N ALA A 56 2.16 -0.48 -5.29
CA ALA A 56 2.13 -1.93 -5.47
C ALA A 56 2.16 -2.33 -6.95
N GLU A 57 1.51 -1.55 -7.81
CA GLU A 57 1.47 -1.79 -9.27
C GLU A 57 2.77 -1.37 -9.95
N THR A 58 3.22 -0.13 -9.75
CA THR A 58 4.38 0.43 -10.49
C THR A 58 5.72 0.03 -9.91
N ARG A 59 5.80 -0.25 -8.60
CA ARG A 59 7.03 -0.44 -7.84
C ARG A 59 6.85 -1.50 -6.75
N ILE A 60 6.44 -2.70 -7.14
CA ILE A 60 6.17 -3.81 -6.22
C ILE A 60 7.31 -4.11 -5.24
N ALA A 61 8.57 -3.93 -5.66
CA ALA A 61 9.74 -4.09 -4.80
C ALA A 61 9.80 -3.06 -3.66
N LEU A 62 9.40 -1.82 -3.90
CA LEU A 62 9.32 -0.79 -2.85
C LEU A 62 8.16 -1.05 -1.90
N PHE A 63 7.03 -1.52 -2.40
CA PHE A 63 5.88 -1.88 -1.58
C PHE A 63 6.25 -2.97 -0.55
N TRP A 64 6.76 -4.09 -1.02
CA TRP A 64 7.14 -5.20 -0.13
C TRP A 64 8.40 -4.91 0.68
N GLY A 65 9.37 -4.20 0.11
CA GLY A 65 10.56 -3.77 0.83
C GLY A 65 10.23 -2.86 2.01
N GLY A 66 9.33 -1.89 1.82
CA GLY A 66 8.81 -1.04 2.89
C GLY A 66 8.07 -1.84 3.96
N LEU A 67 7.25 -2.81 3.55
CA LEU A 67 6.55 -3.71 4.48
C LEU A 67 7.51 -4.52 5.36
N ILE A 68 8.57 -5.07 4.76
CA ILE A 68 9.60 -5.82 5.49
C ILE A 68 10.35 -4.88 6.45
N ALA A 69 10.65 -3.66 6.04
CA ALA A 69 11.33 -2.68 6.88
C ALA A 69 10.53 -2.35 8.15
N ILE A 70 9.20 -2.26 8.07
CA ILE A 70 8.31 -2.03 9.23
C ILE A 70 8.50 -3.12 10.29
N ALA A 71 8.71 -4.37 9.90
CA ALA A 71 8.97 -5.48 10.83
C ALA A 71 10.46 -5.59 11.22
N ALA A 72 11.38 -5.34 10.29
CA ALA A 72 12.81 -5.51 10.51
C ALA A 72 13.38 -4.46 11.47
N VAL A 73 12.94 -3.19 11.38
CA VAL A 73 13.41 -2.11 12.26
C VAL A 73 13.20 -2.42 13.75
N PRO A 74 12.00 -2.78 14.24
CA PRO A 74 11.81 -3.11 15.65
C PRO A 74 12.57 -4.38 16.06
N VAL A 75 12.71 -5.37 15.18
CA VAL A 75 13.51 -6.58 15.45
C VAL A 75 14.98 -6.23 15.63
N LEU A 76 15.55 -5.42 14.73
CA LEU A 76 16.95 -4.98 14.82
C LEU A 76 17.19 -4.11 16.05
N ALA A 77 16.22 -3.25 16.41
CA ALA A 77 16.28 -2.47 17.65
C ALA A 77 16.31 -3.38 18.88
N LEU A 78 15.46 -4.42 18.92
CA LEU A 78 15.42 -5.40 20.01
C LEU A 78 16.73 -6.19 20.11
N VAL A 79 17.26 -6.66 18.98
CA VAL A 79 18.56 -7.36 18.93
C VAL A 79 19.69 -6.46 19.43
N LYS A 80 19.68 -5.18 19.07
CA LYS A 80 20.67 -4.20 19.56
C LYS A 80 20.58 -4.02 21.08
N VAL A 81 19.37 -3.98 21.65
CA VAL A 81 19.18 -3.88 23.10
C VAL A 81 19.59 -5.16 23.84
N LEU A 82 19.42 -6.34 23.22
CA LEU A 82 19.76 -7.62 23.84
C LEU A 82 21.26 -7.94 23.77
N HIS A 83 21.97 -7.44 22.75
CA HIS A 83 23.40 -7.67 22.53
C HIS A 83 24.29 -6.45 22.83
N GLY A 84 23.71 -5.36 23.34
CA GLY A 84 24.41 -4.12 23.73
C GLY A 84 24.37 -3.92 25.22
#